data_AF-A0A5C7MFZ2-F1
#
_entry.id   AF-A0A5C7MFZ2-F1
#
_cell.length_a   1.000
_cell.length_b   1.000
_cell.length_c   1.000
_cell.angle_alpha   90.00
_cell.angle_beta   90.00
_cell.angle_gamma   90.00
#
_symmetry.space_group_name_H-M   'P 1'
#
loop_
_entity.id
_entity.type
_entity.pdbx_description
1 polymer ?
#
loop_
_entity_poly.entity_id
_entity_poly.type
_entity_poly.pdbx_seq_one_letter_code
_entity_poly.pdbx_strand_id
1 'polypeptide(L)' 'MNRKTILITGAKSGLGFEAAKQLAKQGHEII' A
#
# COMPACT_ATOMS: atom_id res chain seq x y z
N MET A 1 13.57 0.52 -10.64
CA MET A 1 12.32 0.90 -9.94
C MET A 1 12.67 1.50 -8.59
N ASN A 2 12.11 2.66 -8.24
CA ASN A 2 12.34 3.30 -6.93
C ASN A 2 11.37 2.72 -5.89
N ARG A 3 11.86 1.87 -4.99
CA ARG A 3 11.07 1.29 -3.90
C ARG A 3 10.90 2.32 -2.80
N LYS A 4 9.67 2.43 -2.27
CA LYS A 4 9.31 3.36 -1.19
C LYS A 4 8.60 2.59 -0.10
N THR A 5 8.71 3.10 1.12
CA THR A 5 7.90 2.70 2.27
C THR A 5 6.74 3.68 2.42
N ILE A 6 5.51 3.18 2.51
CA ILE A 6 4.28 3.97 2.48
C ILE A 6 3.40 3.59 3.68
N LEU A 7 3.03 4.56 4.51
CA LEU A 7 2.12 4.37 5.63
C LEU A 7 0.65 4.57 5.19
N ILE A 8 -0.21 3.57 5.38
CA ILE A 8 -1.63 3.63 5.02
C ILE A 8 -2.52 3.33 6.23
N THR A 9 -3.19 4.35 6.75
CA THR A 9 -4.20 4.18 7.80
C THR A 9 -5.53 3.65 7.25
N GLY A 10 -6.29 2.91 8.07
CA GLY A 10 -7.60 2.39 7.64
C GLY A 10 -7.50 1.28 6.59
N ALA A 11 -6.33 0.65 6.41
CA ALA A 11 -6.08 -0.38 5.40
C ALA A 11 -6.69 -1.76 5.71
N LYS A 12 -7.50 -1.88 6.78
CA LYS A 12 -8.18 -3.14 7.12
C LYS A 12 -9.21 -3.55 6.06
N SER A 13 -9.87 -2.57 5.42
CA SER A 13 -10.92 -2.80 4.42
C SER A 13 -11.16 -1.58 3.53
N GLY A 14 -11.98 -1.74 2.49
CA GLY A 14 -12.41 -0.63 1.63
C GLY A 14 -11.25 -0.01 0.85
N LEU A 15 -11.29 1.32 0.68
CA LEU A 15 -10.34 2.05 -0.17
C LEU A 15 -8.89 1.92 0.32
N GLY A 16 -8.66 1.96 1.64
CA GLY A 16 -7.32 1.82 2.20
C GLY A 16 -6.69 0.45 1.86
N PHE A 17 -7.49 -0.62 1.90
CA PHE A 17 -7.04 -1.98 1.58
C PHE A 17 -6.69 -2.13 0.10
N GLU A 18 -7.55 -1.66 -0.81
CA GLU A 18 -7.30 -1.78 -2.24
C GLU A 18 -6.12 -0.89 -2.69
N ALA A 19 -5.95 0.29 -2.09
CA ALA A 19 -4.77 1.13 -2.30
C ALA A 19 -3.48 0.42 -1.86
N ALA A 20 -3.44 -0.14 -0.65
CA ALA A 20 -2.30 -0.91 -0.14
C ALA A 20 -1.95 -2.07 -1.07
N LYS A 21 -2.96 -2.82 -1.53
CA LYS A 21 -2.79 -3.96 -2.44
C LYS A 21 -2.23 -3.55 -3.80
N GLN A 22 -2.69 -2.45 -4.38
CA GLN A 22 -2.16 -1.96 -5.66
C GLN A 22 -0.71 -1.45 -5.53
N LEU A 23 -0.40 -0.71 -4.47
CA LEU A 23 0.95 -0.19 -4.23
C LEU A 23 1.95 -1.30 -3.90
N ALA A 24 1.53 -2.33 -3.15
CA ALA A 24 2.34 -3.52 -2.90
C ALA A 24 2.64 -4.29 -4.21
N LYS A 25 1.67 -4.43 -5.12
CA LYS A 25 1.89 -5.04 -6.45
C LYS A 25 2.91 -4.28 -7.31
N GLN A 26 3.06 -2.97 -7.09
CA GLN A 26 4.08 -2.15 -7.75
C GLN A 26 5.46 -2.29 -7.08
N GLY A 27 5.60 -3.09 -6.01
CA GLY A 27 6.85 -3.39 -5.33
C GLY A 27 7.17 -2.49 -4.14
N HIS A 28 6.25 -1.62 -3.73
CA HIS A 28 6.42 -0.78 -2.54
C HIS A 28 6.23 -1.60 -1.25
N GLU A 29 6.90 -1.16 -0.19
CA GLU A 29 6.64 -1.65 1.16
C GLU A 29 5.52 -0.82 1.78
N ILE A 30 4.55 -1.48 2.40
CA ILE A 30 3.40 -0.85 3.02
C ILE A 30 3.47 -1.07 4.53
N ILE A 31 3.28 0.01 5.30
CA ILE A 31 3.16 0.03 6.76
C ILE A 31 1.74 0.45 7.13
#